data_AF-B8FT69-F1
#
_entry.id   AF-B8FT69-F1
#
_cell.length_a   1.000
_cell.length_b   1.000
_cell.length_c   1.000
_cell.angle_alpha   90.00
_cell.angle_beta   90.00
_cell.angle_gamma   90.00
#
_symmetry.space_group_name_H-M   'P 1'
#
loop_
_entity.id
_entity.type
_entity.pdbx_description
1 polymer ?
#
loop_
_entity_poly.entity_id
_entity_poly.type
_entity_poly.pdbx_seq_one_letter_code
_entity_poly.pdbx_strand_id
1 'polypeptide(L)' 'MITKDMTVGQVLRSYPQTVQTFLELGMHCLGCPSSTMESIEGAALTHGKKPDELVEKLNKVIAAN' A
#
# COMPACT_ATOMS: atom_id res chain seq x y z
N MET A 1 -2.14 -5.46 11.27
CA MET A 1 -3.26 -5.51 10.30
C MET A 1 -3.38 -4.12 9.71
N ILE A 2 -3.40 -4.03 8.38
CA ILE A 2 -3.41 -2.78 7.62
C ILE A 2 -4.86 -2.33 7.38
N THR A 3 -5.13 -1.03 7.48
CA THR A 3 -6.43 -0.41 7.17
C THR A 3 -6.32 0.58 6.01
N LYS A 4 -7.46 0.99 5.46
CA LYS A 4 -7.58 1.93 4.33
C LYS A 4 -7.02 3.33 4.63
N ASP A 5 -7.12 3.76 5.88
CA ASP A 5 -6.73 5.09 6.36
C ASP A 5 -5.22 5.23 6.61
N MET A 6 -4.50 4.10 6.71
CA MET A 6 -3.05 4.15 6.84
C MET A 6 -2.43 4.78 5.61
N THR A 7 -1.31 5.47 5.77
CA THR A 7 -0.56 5.96 4.62
C THR A 7 0.35 4.87 4.05
N VAL A 8 0.64 4.95 2.75
CA VAL A 8 1.61 4.06 2.08
C VAL A 8 2.94 4.07 2.83
N GLY A 9 3.42 5.24 3.25
CA GLY A 9 4.66 5.37 4.02
C GLY A 9 4.60 4.69 5.39
N GLN A 10 3.46 4.75 6.10
CA GLN A 10 3.28 4.01 7.35
C GLN A 10 3.36 2.50 7.10
N VAL A 11 2.66 2.00 6.10
CA VAL A 11 2.65 0.58 5.74
C VAL A 11 4.05 0.10 5.33
N LEU A 12 4.77 0.84 4.48
CA LEU A 12 6.12 0.47 4.05
C LEU A 12 7.13 0.41 5.20
N ARG A 13 7.03 1.33 6.17
CA ARG A 13 7.92 1.33 7.35
C ARG A 13 7.63 0.17 8.31
N SER A 14 6.36 -0.14 8.52
CA SER A 14 5.94 -1.21 9.44
C SER A 14 6.02 -2.61 8.81
N TYR A 15 5.84 -2.69 7.49
CA TYR A 15 5.69 -3.94 6.74
C TYR A 15 6.48 -3.88 5.42
N PRO A 16 7.82 -3.88 5.47
CA PRO A 16 8.66 -3.74 4.27
C PRO A 16 8.42 -4.82 3.21
N GLN A 17 7.91 -5.99 3.58
CA GLN A 17 7.50 -7.05 2.65
C GLN A 17 6.36 -6.63 1.70
N THR A 18 5.64 -5.55 2.01
CA THR A 18 4.56 -5.03 1.17
C THR A 18 5.04 -4.20 -0.03
N VAL A 19 6.34 -3.84 -0.10
CA VAL A 19 6.93 -3.07 -1.21
C VAL A 19 6.52 -3.62 -2.57
N GLN A 20 6.63 -4.94 -2.76
CA GLN A 20 6.30 -5.59 -4.03
C GLN A 20 4.83 -5.38 -4.43
N THR A 21 3.91 -5.36 -3.46
CA THR A 21 2.48 -5.12 -3.73
C THR A 21 2.23 -3.71 -4.27
N PHE A 22 2.94 -2.70 -3.75
CA PHE A 22 2.82 -1.32 -4.24
C PHE A 22 3.51 -1.12 -5.60
N LEU A 23 4.62 -1.80 -5.87
CA LEU A 23 5.25 -1.78 -7.19
C LEU A 23 4.31 -2.36 -8.27
N GLU A 24 3.63 -3.47 -7.97
CA GLU A 24 2.63 -4.07 -8.85
C GLU A 24 1.37 -3.19 -9.04
N LEU A 25 1.09 -2.31 -8.08
CA LEU A 25 0.05 -1.28 -8.20
C LEU A 25 0.48 -0.13 -9.14
N GLY A 26 1.76 -0.07 -9.53
CA GLY A 26 2.32 0.98 -10.38
C GLY A 26 2.96 2.14 -9.60
N MET A 27 3.09 2.01 -8.28
CA MET A 27 3.75 3.02 -7.44
C MET A 27 5.28 2.83 -7.47
N HIS A 28 5.94 3.11 -8.60
CA HIS A 28 7.40 2.92 -8.71
C HIS A 28 8.21 3.95 -7.91
N CYS A 29 7.61 5.08 -7.54
CA CYS A 29 8.27 6.19 -6.84
C CYS A 29 7.98 6.16 -5.33
N LEU A 30 8.21 5.03 -4.65
CA LEU A 30 7.93 4.85 -3.22
C LEU A 30 8.83 5.68 -2.28
N GLY A 31 9.87 6.33 -2.80
CA GLY A 31 10.70 7.28 -2.05
C GLY A 31 10.20 8.73 -2.09
N CYS A 32 9.20 9.04 -2.92
CA CYS A 32 8.66 10.39 -3.03
C CYS A 32 7.70 10.70 -1.86
N PRO A 33 7.77 11.89 -1.25
CA PRO A 33 6.81 12.32 -0.22
C PRO A 33 5.36 12.21 -0.69
N SER A 34 5.08 12.55 -1.96
CA SER A 34 3.73 12.49 -2.50
C SER A 34 3.15 11.07 -2.44
N SER A 35 3.94 10.05 -2.84
CA SER A 35 3.51 8.66 -2.85
C SER A 35 3.34 8.08 -1.44
N THR A 36 4.15 8.54 -0.47
CA THR A 36 4.19 7.97 0.88
C THR A 36 3.21 8.63 1.85
N MET A 37 2.72 9.83 1.54
CA MET A 37 1.66 10.52 2.30
C MET A 37 0.24 10.14 1.85
N GLU A 38 0.09 9.48 0.70
CA GLU A 38 -1.20 8.99 0.22
C GLU A 38 -1.75 7.88 1.14
N SER A 39 -3.06 7.88 1.40
CA SER A 39 -3.73 6.78 2.10
C SER A 39 -3.77 5.53 1.21
N ILE A 40 -3.91 4.34 1.80
CA ILE A 40 -4.07 3.10 1.03
C ILE A 40 -5.32 3.17 0.13
N GLU A 41 -6.40 3.77 0.62
CA GLU A 41 -7.58 4.03 -0.19
C GLU A 41 -7.29 4.95 -1.37
N GLY A 42 -6.64 6.09 -1.13
CA GLY A 42 -6.26 7.03 -2.17
C GLY A 42 -5.40 6.35 -3.24
N ALA A 43 -4.35 5.66 -2.80
CA ALA A 43 -3.44 4.95 -3.70
C ALA A 43 -4.16 3.90 -4.54
N ALA A 44 -5.10 3.15 -3.96
CA ALA A 44 -5.91 2.20 -4.71
C ALA A 44 -6.76 2.91 -5.78
N LEU A 45 -7.46 3.98 -5.42
CA LEU A 45 -8.33 4.72 -6.33
C LEU A 45 -7.56 5.42 -7.46
N THR A 46 -6.45 6.11 -7.12
CA THR A 46 -5.55 6.77 -8.07
C THR A 46 -4.99 5.80 -9.10
N HIS A 47 -4.75 4.55 -8.70
CA HIS A 47 -4.21 3.49 -9.55
C HIS A 47 -5.28 2.50 -10.06
N GLY A 48 -6.57 2.85 -9.99
CA GLY A 48 -7.66 2.09 -10.61
C GLY A 48 -7.93 0.72 -9.98
N LYS A 49 -7.66 0.56 -8.68
CA LYS A 49 -7.97 -0.64 -7.89
C LYS A 49 -9.05 -0.35 -6.83
N LYS A 50 -9.72 -1.41 -6.38
CA LYS A 50 -10.64 -1.30 -5.24
C LYS A 50 -9.84 -1.25 -3.93
N PRO A 51 -10.12 -0.28 -3.04
CA PRO A 51 -9.44 -0.17 -1.73
C PRO A 51 -9.48 -1.47 -0.92
N ASP A 52 -10.63 -2.16 -0.89
CA ASP A 52 -10.80 -3.42 -0.16
C ASP A 52 -9.88 -4.53 -0.69
N GLU A 53 -9.73 -4.65 -2.01
CA GLU A 53 -8.87 -5.66 -2.63
C GLU A 53 -7.38 -5.40 -2.31
N LEU A 54 -6.96 -4.12 -2.29
CA LEU A 54 -5.59 -3.76 -1.93
C LEU A 54 -5.31 -4.06 -0.45
N VAL A 55 -6.22 -3.68 0.46
CA VAL A 55 -6.09 -3.96 1.90
C VAL A 55 -6.06 -5.46 2.16
N GLU A 56 -6.91 -6.24 1.50
CA GLU A 56 -6.90 -7.70 1.64
C GLU A 56 -5.55 -8.28 1.18
N LYS A 57 -5.05 -7.87 0.01
CA LYS A 57 -3.76 -8.34 -0.52
C LYS A 57 -2.60 -7.99 0.42
N LEU A 58 -2.54 -6.75 0.91
CA LEU A 58 -1.52 -6.31 1.86
C LEU A 58 -1.58 -7.13 3.16
N ASN A 59 -2.78 -7.36 3.71
CA ASN A 59 -2.95 -8.16 4.91
C ASN A 59 -2.58 -9.65 4.71
N LYS A 60 -2.80 -10.20 3.52
CA LYS A 60 -2.32 -11.56 3.18
C LYS A 60 -0.79 -11.63 3.15
N VAL A 61 -0.13 -10.62 2.57
CA VAL A 61 1.34 -10.58 2.49
C VAL A 61 1.98 -10.50 3.89
N ILE A 62 1.41 -9.73 4.81
CA ILE A 62 1.94 -9.63 6.19
C ILE A 62 1.63 -10.86 7.05
N ALA A 63 0.63 -11.67 6.69
CA ALA A 63 0.30 -12.90 7.42
C ALA A 63 1.11 -14.11 6.94
N ALA A 64 1.66 -14.04 5.73
CA ALA A 64 2.51 -15.07 5.13
C ALA A 64 4.00 -14.92 5.47
N ASN A 65 4.37 -13.90 6.26
CA ASN A 65 5.72 -13.63 6.78
C ASN A 65 5.66 -13.49 8.30
#